data_AF-A0ABD3ASI4-F1
#
_entry.id   AF-A0ABD3ASI4-F1
#
_cell.length_a   1.000
_cell.length_b   1.000
_cell.length_c   1.000
_cell.angle_alpha   90.00
_cell.angle_beta   90.00
_cell.angle_gamma   90.00
#
_symmetry.space_group_name_H-M   'P 1'
#
loop_
_entity.id
_entity.type
_entity.pdbx_description
1 polymer ?
#
loop_
_entity_poly.entity_id
_entity_poly.type
_entity_poly.pdbx_seq_one_letter_code
_entity_poly.pdbx_strand_id
1 'polypeptide(L)'
;KVNGLECKDPKQVTADDFFFSGLQKPGNTSNPFGSKVTPVFATQLPGLNTLGISIVRIDYAPWGINPPHTHPRATEILTVLE
;
A
#
# COMPACT_ATOMS: atom_id res chain seq x y z
N LYS A 1 -10.04 21.58 3.27
CA LYS A 1 -9.39 20.69 2.28
C LYS A 1 -7.94 21.13 2.14
N VAL A 2 -7.00 20.20 2.33
CA VAL A 2 -5.55 20.46 2.31
C VAL A 2 -4.86 19.60 1.24
N ASN A 3 -3.59 19.87 0.94
CA ASN A 3 -2.75 18.95 0.18
C ASN A 3 -2.32 17.80 1.11
N GLY A 4 -2.74 16.57 0.83
CA GLY A 4 -2.56 15.42 1.72
C GLY A 4 -3.80 15.15 2.59
N LEU A 5 -3.57 14.73 3.84
CA LEU A 5 -4.61 14.42 4.82
C LEU A 5 -4.46 15.30 6.07
N GLU A 6 -5.58 15.69 6.67
CA GLU A 6 -5.59 16.36 7.97
C GLU A 6 -5.06 15.41 9.05
N CYS A 7 -4.20 15.92 9.93
CA CYS A 7 -3.60 15.11 11.00
C CYS A 7 -4.56 14.95 12.17
N LYS A 8 -4.54 13.76 12.79
CA LYS A 8 -5.14 13.50 14.10
C LYS A 8 -4.45 14.36 15.17
N ASP A 9 -5.17 14.75 16.22
CA ASP A 9 -4.56 15.40 17.39
C ASP A 9 -3.42 14.50 17.93
N PRO A 10 -2.17 14.99 18.02
CA PRO A 10 -1.05 14.20 18.53
C PRO A 10 -1.30 13.56 19.90
N LYS A 11 -2.16 14.16 20.74
CA LYS A 11 -2.53 13.59 22.04
C LYS A 11 -3.47 12.39 21.96
N GLN A 12 -4.12 12.19 20.81
CA GLN A 12 -5.02 11.07 20.55
C GLN A 12 -4.36 9.96 19.72
N VAL A 13 -3.12 10.15 19.29
CA VAL A 13 -2.37 9.16 18.51
C VAL A 13 -2.00 7.96 19.38
N THR A 14 -2.17 6.75 18.85
CA THR A 14 -1.82 5.49 19.50
C THR A 14 -0.86 4.68 18.64
N ALA A 15 -0.31 3.59 19.18
CA ALA A 15 0.56 2.68 18.42
C ALA A 15 -0.16 2.07 17.20
N ASP A 16 -1.47 1.89 17.29
CA ASP A 16 -2.29 1.33 16.20
C ASP A 16 -2.32 2.25 14.97
N ASP A 17 -2.14 3.57 15.13
CA ASP A 17 -2.05 4.50 14.00
C ASP A 17 -0.78 4.27 13.15
N PHE A 18 0.22 3.54 13.70
CA PHE A 18 1.48 3.19 13.04
C PHE A 18 1.64 1.69 12.75
N PHE A 19 0.61 0.88 13.02
CA PHE A 19 0.65 -0.55 12.78
C PHE A 19 -0.33 -0.97 11.68
N PHE A 20 0.15 -1.75 10.71
CA PHE A 20 -0.68 -2.38 9.69
C PHE A 20 -0.42 -3.88 9.67
N SER A 21 -1.50 -4.67 9.69
CA SER A 21 -1.45 -6.11 9.44
C SER A 21 -2.31 -6.46 8.23
N GLY A 22 -1.93 -7.50 7.50
CA GLY A 22 -2.62 -7.96 6.30
C GLY A 22 -1.65 -8.35 5.18
N LEU A 23 -0.48 -7.71 5.11
CA LEU A 23 0.52 -8.00 4.07
C LEU A 23 1.15 -9.39 4.18
N GLN A 24 1.01 -10.08 5.31
CA GLN A 24 1.41 -11.48 5.46
C GLN A 24 0.47 -12.45 4.73
N LYS A 25 -0.71 -12.00 4.31
CA LYS A 25 -1.70 -12.82 3.61
C LYS A 25 -1.64 -12.52 2.11
N PRO A 26 -1.53 -13.54 1.24
CA PRO A 26 -1.65 -13.34 -0.19
C PRO A 26 -3.01 -12.75 -0.56
N GLY A 27 -3.02 -11.83 -1.52
CA GLY A 27 -4.22 -11.30 -2.14
C GLY A 27 -4.93 -12.31 -3.05
N ASN A 28 -6.24 -12.16 -3.23
CA ASN A 28 -7.01 -13.01 -4.14
C ASN A 28 -6.70 -12.67 -5.61
N THR A 29 -6.01 -13.58 -6.29
CA THR A 29 -5.60 -13.48 -7.70
C THR A 29 -6.63 -14.10 -8.68
N SER A 30 -7.77 -14.60 -8.19
CA SER A 30 -8.88 -15.10 -9.02
C SER A 30 -9.64 -13.95 -9.70
N ASN A 31 -8.95 -13.26 -10.61
CA ASN A 31 -9.47 -12.15 -11.41
C ASN A 31 -8.82 -12.18 -12.81
N PRO A 32 -9.36 -11.45 -13.81
CA PRO A 32 -8.90 -11.53 -15.19
C PRO A 32 -7.42 -11.20 -15.42
N PHE A 33 -6.78 -10.44 -14.51
CA PHE A 33 -5.38 -10.09 -14.61
C PHE A 33 -4.47 -11.12 -13.93
N GLY A 34 -5.02 -12.04 -13.13
CA GLY A 34 -4.22 -12.99 -12.37
C GLY A 34 -3.30 -12.33 -11.34
N SER A 35 -3.53 -11.08 -10.95
CA SER A 35 -2.69 -10.35 -9.99
C SER A 35 -3.52 -9.58 -8.99
N LYS A 36 -2.97 -9.32 -7.80
CA LYS A 36 -3.61 -8.53 -6.76
C LYS A 36 -2.61 -7.58 -6.10
N VAL A 37 -2.87 -6.28 -6.26
CA VAL A 37 -2.18 -5.23 -5.50
C VAL A 37 -2.91 -5.00 -4.19
N THR A 38 -2.17 -5.06 -3.08
CA THR A 38 -2.64 -4.76 -1.71
C THR A 38 -1.89 -3.53 -1.19
N PRO A 39 -2.50 -2.34 -1.19
CA PRO A 39 -1.82 -1.10 -0.85
C PRO A 39 -1.81 -0.80 0.66
N VAL A 40 -0.73 -0.17 1.12
CA VAL A 40 -0.60 0.46 2.44
C VAL A 40 -0.10 1.88 2.23
N PHE A 41 -1.05 2.78 1.98
CA PHE A 41 -0.82 4.21 1.86
C PHE A 41 -1.23 4.92 3.16
N ALA A 42 -1.07 6.24 3.24
CA ALA A 42 -1.53 7.02 4.39
C ALA A 42 -3.04 6.87 4.68
N THR A 43 -3.83 6.38 3.71
CA THR A 43 -5.25 6.05 3.91
C THR A 43 -5.50 4.72 4.62
N GLN A 44 -4.57 3.77 4.55
CA GLN A 44 -4.65 2.47 5.24
C GLN A 44 -3.82 2.47 6.53
N LEU A 45 -2.72 3.23 6.55
CA LEU A 45 -1.82 3.38 7.69
C LEU A 45 -1.61 4.89 7.95
N PRO A 46 -2.46 5.53 8.79
CA PRO A 46 -2.44 6.97 9.02
C PRO A 46 -1.07 7.52 9.44
N GLY A 47 -0.29 6.74 10.17
CA GLY A 47 1.06 7.08 10.59
C GLY A 47 2.05 7.33 9.46
N LEU A 48 1.73 6.95 8.22
CA LEU A 48 2.54 7.31 7.03
C LEU A 48 2.32 8.75 6.56
N ASN A 49 1.26 9.44 7.03
CA ASN A 49 1.00 10.82 6.62
C ASN A 49 2.24 11.69 6.89
N THR A 50 2.62 12.52 5.92
CA THR A 50 3.82 13.37 5.92
C THR A 50 5.19 12.68 5.86
N LEU A 51 5.28 11.33 5.92
CA LEU A 51 6.58 10.61 5.94
C LEU A 51 7.19 10.35 4.56
N GLY A 52 6.46 10.61 3.48
CA GLY A 52 6.97 10.48 2.10
C GLY A 52 7.20 9.05 1.62
N ILE A 53 6.68 8.05 2.34
CA ILE A 53 6.80 6.63 2.00
C ILE A 53 5.42 5.95 1.93
N SER A 54 5.38 4.85 1.18
CA SER A 54 4.23 3.96 1.05
C SER A 54 4.72 2.57 0.66
N ILE A 55 3.90 1.53 0.88
CA ILE A 55 4.23 0.17 0.47
C ILE A 55 3.04 -0.52 -0.18
N VAL A 56 3.30 -1.44 -1.10
CA VAL A 56 2.32 -2.36 -1.67
C VAL A 56 2.87 -3.78 -1.61
N ARG A 57 2.00 -4.78 -1.44
CA ARG A 57 2.29 -6.17 -1.81
C ARG A 57 1.59 -6.48 -3.12
N ILE A 58 2.26 -7.18 -4.01
CA ILE A 58 1.68 -7.64 -5.26
C ILE A 58 1.79 -9.17 -5.30
N ASP A 59 0.64 -9.83 -5.41
CA ASP A 59 0.56 -11.28 -5.58
C ASP A 59 0.21 -11.61 -7.04
N TYR A 60 0.85 -12.64 -7.59
CA TYR A 60 0.64 -13.11 -8.96
C TYR A 60 0.24 -14.59 -8.96
N ALA A 61 -0.81 -14.94 -9.70
CA ALA A 61 -1.06 -16.30 -10.15
C ALA A 61 -0.12 -16.64 -11.32
N PRO A 62 0.04 -17.94 -11.69
CA PRO A 62 0.73 -18.31 -12.91
C PRO A 62 0.18 -17.53 -14.11
N TRP A 63 1.08 -16.91 -14.89
CA TRP A 63 0.76 -16.06 -16.05
C TRP A 63 0.00 -14.76 -15.72
N GLY A 64 -0.12 -14.41 -14.44
CA GLY A 64 -0.70 -13.14 -14.01
C GLY A 64 0.15 -11.93 -14.41
N ILE A 65 -0.50 -10.80 -14.61
CA ILE A 65 0.13 -9.53 -14.98
C ILE A 65 -0.41 -8.40 -14.12
N ASN A 66 0.48 -7.50 -13.70
CA ASN A 66 0.10 -6.16 -13.28
C ASN A 66 0.27 -5.29 -14.54
N PRO A 67 -0.82 -4.86 -15.20
CA PRO A 67 -0.75 -4.26 -16.54
C PRO A 67 0.20 -3.07 -16.61
N PRO A 68 0.68 -2.69 -17.82
CA PRO A 68 1.50 -1.49 -17.99
C PRO A 68 0.84 -0.27 -17.34
N HIS A 69 1.55 0.37 -16.41
CA HIS A 69 1.05 1.51 -15.63
C HIS A 69 2.20 2.46 -15.25
N THR A 70 1.85 3.59 -14.62
CA THR A 70 2.80 4.61 -14.16
C THR A 70 2.42 5.14 -12.78
N HIS A 71 3.42 5.53 -11.98
CA HIS A 71 3.23 6.29 -10.76
C HIS A 71 3.57 7.78 -11.00
N PRO A 72 2.57 8.67 -11.16
CA PRO A 72 2.84 10.05 -11.59
C PRO A 72 3.53 10.94 -10.55
N ARG A 73 3.72 10.45 -9.31
CA ARG A 73 4.24 11.23 -8.17
C ARG A 73 5.23 10.47 -7.28
N ALA A 74 5.69 9.30 -7.71
CA ALA A 74 6.59 8.47 -6.91
C ALA A 74 7.45 7.59 -7.80
N THR A 75 8.68 7.35 -7.38
CA THR A 75 9.52 6.25 -7.86
C THR A 75 9.19 4.98 -7.07
N GLU A 76 9.37 3.82 -7.68
CA GLU A 76 9.11 2.52 -7.05
C GLU A 76 10.41 1.71 -6.93
N ILE A 77 10.56 0.99 -5.82
CA ILE A 77 11.57 -0.04 -5.61
C ILE A 77 10.86 -1.35 -5.26
N LEU A 78 11.20 -2.43 -5.96
CA LEU A 78 10.59 -3.75 -5.81
C LEU A 78 11.59 -4.76 -5.27
N THR A 79 11.12 -5.62 -4.39
CA THR A 79 11.81 -6.84 -3.95
C THR A 79 10.92 -8.03 -4.26
N VAL A 80 11.41 -8.98 -5.03
CA VAL A 80 10.72 -10.27 -5.27
C VAL A 80 10.97 -11.18 -4.08
N LEU A 81 9.91 -11.79 -3.54
CA LEU A 81 10.00 -12.70 -2.39
C LEU A 81 9.85 -14.16 -2.80
N GLU A 82 8.96 -14.45 -3.75
CA GLU A 82 8.58 -15.79 -4.23
C GLU A 82 8.27 -15.75 -5.73
#